data_AF-G4V7E4-F1
#
_entry.id   AF-G4V7E4-F1
#
_cell.length_a   1.000
_cell.length_b   1.000
_cell.length_c   1.000
_cell.angle_alpha   90.00
_cell.angle_beta   90.00
_cell.angle_gamma   90.00
#
_symmetry.space_group_name_H-M   'P 1'
#
loop_
_entity.id
_entity.type
_entity.pdbx_description
1 polymer ?
#
loop_
_entity_poly.entity_id
_entity_poly.type
_entity_poly.pdbx_seq_one_letter_code
_entity_poly.pdbx_strand_id
1 'polypeptide(L)'
;MCNTLRNLKDILWILVEDSTEPSWVVSNILNDCGVPFVHLNIPTPQSEKPKAREPFWFRPKGILQRNLGLQWLRQNLILGRNKGVLYIADDDNSYNLRIFEEMRGTNKVSTWPVGFAGELPWEGCVTSKNRTQIVRMWSVYKPERPFPIDMAGFAVNIDLILQHKNAGFDYKRLRGMQESQFLLGLGLKNWRELEPLADGCRKILVWHTRTAEPLLTLWHELESQGVISPPIDDWP
;
A
#
# COMPACT_ATOMS: atom_id res chain seq x y z
N MET A 1 -7.59 -4.39 8.96
CA MET A 1 -6.73 -5.16 8.02
C MET A 1 -6.68 -6.66 8.32
N CYS A 2 -6.16 -7.12 9.48
CA CYS A 2 -6.04 -8.56 9.80
C CYS A 2 -7.34 -9.36 9.54
N ASN A 3 -8.50 -8.88 10.03
CA ASN A 3 -9.80 -9.52 9.77
C ASN A 3 -10.09 -9.76 8.28
N THR A 4 -9.70 -8.84 7.40
CA THR A 4 -9.83 -9.01 5.96
C THR A 4 -8.88 -10.09 5.44
N LEU A 5 -7.60 -10.04 5.84
CA LEU A 5 -6.57 -10.95 5.36
C LEU A 5 -6.80 -12.40 5.80
N ARG A 6 -7.37 -12.63 6.99
CA ARG A 6 -7.72 -13.97 7.52
C ARG A 6 -8.68 -14.75 6.62
N ASN A 7 -9.43 -14.06 5.76
CA ASN A 7 -10.38 -14.70 4.84
C ASN A 7 -9.73 -15.11 3.51
N LEU A 8 -8.43 -14.88 3.33
CA LEU A 8 -7.70 -15.17 2.11
C LEU A 8 -6.87 -16.46 2.26
N LYS A 9 -6.83 -17.25 1.20
CA LYS A 9 -5.91 -18.39 1.08
C LYS A 9 -4.59 -17.95 0.47
N ASP A 10 -3.52 -18.73 0.66
CA ASP A 10 -2.23 -18.52 0.00
C ASP A 10 -1.75 -17.06 0.03
N ILE A 11 -1.74 -16.48 1.24
CA ILE A 11 -1.30 -15.12 1.50
C ILE A 11 -0.12 -15.13 2.48
N LEU A 12 0.84 -14.24 2.22
CA LEU A 12 1.92 -13.90 3.14
C LEU A 12 1.85 -12.41 3.44
N TRP A 13 1.61 -12.04 4.69
CA TRP A 13 1.56 -10.65 5.11
C TRP A 13 2.94 -10.17 5.56
N ILE A 14 3.59 -9.33 4.75
CA ILE A 14 4.83 -8.66 5.13
C ILE A 14 4.48 -7.34 5.80
N LEU A 15 4.55 -7.29 7.13
CA LEU A 15 4.32 -6.07 7.91
C LEU A 15 5.66 -5.43 8.25
N VAL A 16 5.80 -4.14 7.95
CA VAL A 16 7.02 -3.37 8.22
C VAL A 16 6.68 -2.16 9.08
N GLU A 17 7.09 -2.17 10.34
CA GLU A 17 6.87 -1.05 11.27
C GLU A 17 7.79 0.14 10.99
N ASP A 18 7.26 1.36 11.18
CA ASP A 18 8.07 2.60 11.23
C ASP A 18 8.62 2.79 12.65
N SER A 19 9.54 1.91 13.04
CA SER A 19 10.12 1.86 14.39
C SER A 19 11.57 1.38 14.39
N THR A 20 12.31 1.73 15.44
CA THR A 20 13.70 1.28 15.65
C THR A 20 13.79 -0.20 16.04
N GLU A 21 12.73 -0.73 16.65
CA GLU A 21 12.60 -2.13 17.07
C GLU A 21 11.15 -2.60 16.90
N PRO A 22 10.89 -3.91 16.76
CA PRO A 22 9.54 -4.44 16.70
C PRO A 22 8.77 -4.12 17.98
N SER A 23 7.55 -3.59 17.87
CA SER A 23 6.73 -3.28 19.05
C SER A 23 6.03 -4.52 19.59
N TRP A 24 5.82 -4.55 20.91
CA TRP A 24 5.06 -5.63 21.55
C TRP A 24 3.62 -5.71 21.02
N VAL A 25 2.96 -4.56 20.84
CA VAL A 25 1.58 -4.49 20.34
C VAL A 25 1.45 -5.10 18.94
N VAL A 26 2.31 -4.72 18.01
CA VAL A 26 2.26 -5.27 16.65
C VAL A 26 2.61 -6.76 16.64
N SER A 27 3.61 -7.17 17.44
CA SER A 27 3.97 -8.58 17.60
C SER A 27 2.77 -9.40 18.08
N ASN A 28 2.04 -8.90 19.07
CA ASN A 28 0.88 -9.59 19.63
C ASN A 28 -0.26 -9.71 18.60
N ILE A 29 -0.59 -8.61 17.91
CA ILE A 29 -1.60 -8.61 16.84
C ILE A 29 -1.26 -9.63 15.74
N LEU A 30 0.00 -9.69 15.31
CA LEU A 30 0.43 -10.62 14.27
C LEU A 30 0.31 -12.09 14.71
N ASN A 31 0.73 -12.39 15.94
CA ASN A 31 0.63 -13.74 16.51
C ASN A 31 -0.82 -14.21 16.65
N ASP A 32 -1.73 -13.32 17.07
CA ASP A 32 -3.15 -13.62 17.24
C ASP A 32 -3.93 -13.63 15.92
N CYS A 33 -3.37 -13.04 14.85
CA CYS A 33 -4.05 -12.91 13.57
C CYS A 33 -4.22 -14.27 12.86
N GLY A 34 -3.29 -15.21 13.01
CA GLY A 34 -3.34 -16.51 12.32
C GLY A 34 -3.13 -16.44 10.80
N VAL A 35 -2.74 -15.28 10.26
CA VAL A 35 -2.29 -15.12 8.87
C VAL A 35 -0.78 -15.34 8.82
N PRO A 36 -0.23 -16.15 7.91
CA PRO A 36 1.22 -16.25 7.74
C PRO A 36 1.84 -14.88 7.51
N PHE A 37 2.86 -14.52 8.30
CA PHE A 37 3.42 -13.17 8.27
C PHE A 37 4.96 -13.16 8.29
N VAL A 38 5.51 -12.02 7.88
CA VAL A 38 6.90 -11.61 8.10
C VAL A 38 6.84 -10.27 8.83
N HIS A 39 7.49 -10.20 9.99
CA HIS A 39 7.52 -9.00 10.81
C HIS A 39 8.87 -8.32 10.68
N LEU A 40 8.90 -7.11 10.12
CA LEU A 40 10.08 -6.29 9.93
C LEU A 40 9.86 -4.91 10.57
N ASN A 41 10.94 -4.15 10.74
CA ASN A 41 10.87 -2.77 11.20
C ASN A 41 12.02 -1.96 10.59
N ILE A 42 11.74 -0.69 10.29
CA ILE A 42 12.75 0.29 9.92
C ILE A 42 12.23 1.70 10.20
N PRO A 43 12.96 2.54 10.96
CA PRO A 43 12.50 3.88 11.27
C PRO A 43 12.67 4.80 10.05
N THR A 44 11.64 5.59 9.76
CA THR A 44 11.71 6.71 8.82
C THR A 44 12.73 7.73 9.35
N PRO A 45 13.69 8.18 8.53
CA PRO A 45 14.68 9.15 8.96
C PRO A 45 14.04 10.44 9.47
N GLN A 46 14.62 11.04 10.51
CA GLN A 46 14.07 12.25 11.14
C GLN A 46 13.89 13.40 10.15
N SER A 47 14.74 13.50 9.12
CA SER A 47 14.64 14.50 8.05
C SER A 47 13.41 14.34 7.16
N GLU A 48 12.83 13.13 7.11
CA GLU A 48 11.67 12.78 6.29
C GLU A 48 10.36 12.65 7.07
N LYS A 49 10.42 12.75 8.41
CA LYS A 49 9.20 12.78 9.23
C LYS A 49 8.44 14.09 9.02
N PRO A 50 7.08 14.08 9.07
CA PRO A 50 6.28 15.28 9.00
C PRO A 50 6.70 16.30 10.06
N LYS A 51 6.82 17.56 9.66
CA LYS A 51 7.09 18.68 10.59
C LYS A 51 5.79 19.35 10.98
N ALA A 52 5.72 19.92 12.18
CA ALA A 52 4.49 20.53 12.73
C ALA A 52 3.81 21.61 11.84
N ARG A 53 4.56 22.25 10.93
CA ARG A 53 4.04 23.27 10.00
C ARG A 53 3.86 22.77 8.57
N GLU A 54 4.20 21.52 8.29
CA GLU A 54 4.02 20.92 6.98
C GLU A 54 2.69 20.17 6.95
N PRO A 55 1.87 20.33 5.89
CA PRO A 55 0.67 19.51 5.73
C PRO A 55 1.03 18.02 5.72
N PHE A 56 0.16 17.17 6.25
CA PHE A 56 0.46 15.73 6.41
C PHE A 56 0.81 15.02 5.09
N TRP A 57 0.35 15.55 3.95
CA TRP A 57 0.60 15.03 2.60
C TRP A 57 1.90 15.55 1.97
N PHE A 58 2.65 16.40 2.66
CA PHE A 58 3.83 17.05 2.11
C PHE A 58 4.99 16.06 1.92
N ARG A 59 5.19 15.15 2.88
CA ARG A 59 6.23 14.11 2.83
C ARG A 59 5.61 12.74 2.58
N PRO A 60 6.17 11.93 1.67
CA PRO A 60 5.68 10.58 1.45
C PRO A 60 6.00 9.70 2.67
N LYS A 61 5.00 8.93 3.12
CA LYS A 61 5.13 7.96 4.21
C LYS A 61 5.43 6.57 3.66
N GLY A 62 6.02 5.70 4.47
CA GLY A 62 6.18 4.28 4.13
C GLY A 62 7.28 3.95 3.12
N ILE A 63 8.13 4.91 2.73
CA ILE A 63 9.12 4.70 1.65
C ILE A 63 10.17 3.64 2.03
N LEU A 64 10.84 3.80 3.18
CA LEU A 64 11.82 2.78 3.63
C LEU A 64 11.14 1.45 3.95
N GLN A 65 9.93 1.49 4.49
CA GLN A 65 9.17 0.31 4.89
C GLN A 65 8.81 -0.54 3.68
N ARG A 66 8.27 0.08 2.62
CA ARG A 66 8.01 -0.59 1.33
C ARG A 66 9.29 -1.12 0.70
N ASN A 67 10.37 -0.35 0.72
CA ASN A 67 11.66 -0.79 0.19
C ASN A 67 12.25 -1.98 0.97
N LEU A 68 12.10 -2.02 2.29
CA LEU A 68 12.55 -3.14 3.11
C LEU A 68 11.72 -4.40 2.80
N GLY A 69 10.41 -4.28 2.57
CA GLY A 69 9.58 -5.37 2.07
C GLY A 69 10.06 -5.89 0.70
N LEU A 70 10.36 -4.99 -0.25
CA LEU A 70 10.94 -5.36 -1.55
C LEU A 70 12.31 -6.04 -1.41
N GLN A 71 13.15 -5.57 -0.50
CA GLN A 71 14.44 -6.17 -0.21
C GLN A 71 14.27 -7.59 0.35
N TRP A 72 13.35 -7.78 1.31
CA TRP A 72 13.06 -9.10 1.87
C TRP A 72 12.64 -10.08 0.78
N LEU A 73 11.75 -9.68 -0.13
CA LEU A 73 11.34 -10.50 -1.27
C LEU A 73 12.55 -10.91 -2.14
N ARG A 74 13.43 -9.96 -2.49
CA ARG A 74 14.62 -10.21 -3.31
C ARG A 74 15.66 -11.10 -2.65
N GLN A 75 15.69 -11.13 -1.32
CA GLN A 75 16.64 -11.94 -0.54
C GLN A 75 16.12 -13.36 -0.26
N ASN A 76 14.79 -13.53 -0.18
CA ASN A 76 14.18 -14.78 0.27
C ASN A 76 13.48 -15.57 -0.85
N LEU A 77 13.14 -14.94 -1.97
CA LEU A 77 12.47 -15.58 -3.09
C LEU A 77 13.41 -15.81 -4.27
N ILE A 78 13.16 -16.89 -5.00
CA ILE A 78 13.94 -17.33 -6.16
C ILE A 78 13.12 -17.10 -7.43
N LEU A 79 13.69 -16.36 -8.37
CA LEU A 79 13.12 -16.05 -9.68
C LEU A 79 12.69 -17.32 -10.42
N GLY A 80 11.45 -17.35 -10.90
CA GLY A 80 10.86 -18.48 -11.65
C GLY A 80 10.44 -19.67 -10.79
N ARG A 81 10.77 -19.67 -9.48
CA ARG A 81 10.38 -20.73 -8.54
C ARG A 81 9.22 -20.27 -7.65
N ASN A 82 9.34 -19.10 -7.03
CA ASN A 82 8.34 -18.58 -6.11
C ASN A 82 7.29 -17.77 -6.87
N LYS A 83 6.31 -18.48 -7.45
CA LYS A 83 5.18 -17.85 -8.14
C LYS A 83 4.31 -17.10 -7.14
N GLY A 84 3.98 -15.85 -7.44
CA GLY A 84 3.13 -15.03 -6.59
C GLY A 84 2.96 -13.61 -7.12
N VAL A 85 2.20 -12.81 -6.38
CA VAL A 85 1.90 -11.42 -6.70
C VAL A 85 2.16 -10.57 -5.46
N LEU A 86 2.86 -9.46 -5.64
CA LEU A 86 3.03 -8.41 -4.64
C LEU A 86 1.89 -7.42 -4.74
N TYR A 87 1.27 -7.11 -3.61
CA TYR A 87 0.34 -6.01 -3.44
C TYR A 87 0.78 -5.13 -2.27
N ILE A 88 0.92 -3.82 -2.50
CA ILE A 88 1.31 -2.85 -1.48
C ILE A 88 0.03 -2.25 -0.91
N ALA A 89 -0.29 -2.64 0.32
CA ALA A 89 -1.52 -2.29 1.00
C ALA A 89 -1.21 -1.43 2.24
N ASP A 90 -1.60 -0.15 2.22
CA ASP A 90 -1.56 0.73 3.39
C ASP A 90 -2.61 0.25 4.43
N ASP A 91 -2.39 0.52 5.71
CA ASP A 91 -3.12 -0.07 6.83
C ASP A 91 -4.51 0.54 7.09
N ASP A 92 -4.73 1.77 6.63
CA ASP A 92 -5.96 2.56 6.78
C ASP A 92 -6.97 2.40 5.63
N ASN A 93 -6.55 1.74 4.55
CA ASN A 93 -7.36 1.48 3.37
C ASN A 93 -8.37 0.36 3.59
N SER A 94 -9.42 0.34 2.77
CA SER A 94 -10.49 -0.67 2.84
C SER A 94 -10.46 -1.57 1.61
N TYR A 95 -10.40 -2.89 1.83
CA TYR A 95 -10.19 -3.89 0.77
C TYR A 95 -11.33 -4.91 0.71
N ASN A 96 -11.96 -5.03 -0.46
CA ASN A 96 -12.93 -6.10 -0.72
C ASN A 96 -12.20 -7.41 -1.03
N LEU A 97 -12.64 -8.53 -0.46
CA LEU A 97 -11.99 -9.85 -0.67
C LEU A 97 -11.81 -10.21 -2.16
N ARG A 98 -12.71 -9.78 -3.04
CA ARG A 98 -12.66 -10.09 -4.48
C ARG A 98 -11.40 -9.55 -5.17
N ILE A 99 -10.82 -8.43 -4.71
CA ILE A 99 -9.65 -7.89 -5.38
C ILE A 99 -8.43 -8.80 -5.23
N PHE A 100 -8.32 -9.48 -4.09
CA PHE A 100 -7.24 -10.43 -3.83
C PHE A 100 -7.34 -11.63 -4.76
N GLU A 101 -8.56 -12.12 -5.03
CA GLU A 101 -8.76 -13.21 -5.99
C GLU A 101 -8.49 -12.78 -7.43
N GLU A 102 -8.87 -11.55 -7.82
CA GLU A 102 -8.56 -11.01 -9.14
C GLU A 102 -7.05 -10.86 -9.37
N MET A 103 -6.33 -10.28 -8.40
CA MET A 103 -4.90 -9.98 -8.58
C MET A 103 -4.01 -11.24 -8.61
N ARG A 104 -4.46 -12.40 -8.10
CA ARG A 104 -3.69 -13.66 -8.18
C ARG A 104 -3.27 -14.03 -9.60
N GLY A 105 -4.05 -13.63 -10.60
CA GLY A 105 -3.79 -13.90 -12.01
C GLY A 105 -2.83 -12.92 -12.71
N THR A 106 -2.21 -11.98 -11.99
CA THR A 106 -1.35 -10.94 -12.58
C THR A 106 -0.14 -11.53 -13.31
N ASN A 107 -0.01 -11.25 -14.59
CA ASN A 107 1.11 -11.74 -15.41
C ASN A 107 2.35 -10.84 -15.29
N LYS A 108 2.18 -9.52 -15.44
CA LYS A 108 3.21 -8.49 -15.24
C LYS A 108 2.78 -7.51 -14.16
N VAL A 109 1.82 -6.65 -14.48
CA VAL A 109 1.27 -5.64 -13.57
C VAL A 109 -0.19 -5.45 -13.90
N SER A 110 -1.04 -5.63 -12.91
CA SER A 110 -2.49 -5.45 -13.01
C SER A 110 -2.94 -4.15 -12.35
N THR A 111 -4.09 -3.64 -12.76
CA THR A 111 -4.64 -2.39 -12.22
C THR A 111 -6.16 -2.39 -12.17
N TRP A 112 -6.71 -1.55 -11.30
CA TRP A 112 -8.14 -1.37 -11.08
C TRP A 112 -8.45 0.04 -10.54
N PRO A 113 -9.73 0.48 -10.57
CA PRO A 113 -10.18 1.71 -9.93
C PRO A 113 -10.06 1.67 -8.40
N VAL A 114 -9.62 2.79 -7.81
CA VAL A 114 -9.57 3.01 -6.36
C VAL A 114 -10.60 4.08 -5.98
N GLY A 115 -11.48 3.76 -5.03
CA GLY A 115 -12.45 4.71 -4.50
C GLY A 115 -11.78 5.76 -3.60
N PHE A 116 -12.26 7.00 -3.65
CA PHE A 116 -11.79 8.12 -2.82
C PHE A 116 -10.31 8.52 -3.01
N ALA A 117 -9.63 7.98 -4.03
CA ALA A 117 -8.29 8.38 -4.40
C ALA A 117 -8.29 9.72 -5.17
N GLY A 118 -7.20 10.49 -5.04
CA GLY A 118 -7.00 11.72 -5.80
C GLY A 118 -8.07 12.80 -5.62
N GLU A 119 -8.77 12.82 -4.47
CA GLU A 119 -9.92 13.71 -4.18
C GLU A 119 -11.10 13.52 -5.15
N LEU A 120 -11.20 12.34 -5.76
CA LEU A 120 -12.31 11.96 -6.64
C LEU A 120 -13.17 10.87 -5.99
N PRO A 121 -14.43 10.69 -6.40
CA PRO A 121 -15.20 9.50 -6.02
C PRO A 121 -14.46 8.20 -6.34
N TRP A 122 -13.69 8.21 -7.43
CA TRP A 122 -12.70 7.18 -7.76
C TRP A 122 -11.66 7.71 -8.75
N GLU A 123 -10.48 7.09 -8.74
CA GLU A 123 -9.37 7.31 -9.68
C GLU A 123 -8.95 5.96 -10.30
N GLY A 124 -8.45 5.93 -11.54
CA GLY A 124 -7.85 4.72 -12.13
C GLY A 124 -8.16 4.48 -13.59
N CYS A 125 -8.01 3.23 -14.03
CA CYS A 125 -8.12 2.83 -15.43
C CYS A 125 -9.55 2.94 -15.99
N VAL A 126 -9.66 3.25 -17.28
CA VAL A 126 -10.91 3.17 -18.06
C VAL A 126 -10.65 2.35 -19.30
N THR A 127 -11.45 1.30 -19.47
CA THR A 127 -11.30 0.36 -20.59
C THR A 127 -12.22 0.65 -21.77
N SER A 128 -11.84 0.09 -22.93
CA SER A 128 -12.65 -0.03 -24.14
C SER A 128 -13.99 -0.72 -23.88
N LYS A 129 -14.92 -0.67 -24.85
CA LYS A 129 -16.25 -1.31 -24.73
C LYS A 129 -16.16 -2.81 -24.45
N ASN A 130 -15.19 -3.51 -25.04
CA ASN A 130 -14.94 -4.94 -24.82
C ASN A 130 -14.14 -5.23 -23.53
N ARG A 131 -13.80 -4.21 -22.73
CA ARG A 131 -13.18 -4.32 -21.41
C ARG A 131 -11.77 -4.90 -21.35
N THR A 132 -11.10 -5.10 -22.50
CA THR A 132 -9.78 -5.75 -22.56
C THR A 132 -8.60 -4.80 -22.62
N GLN A 133 -8.81 -3.55 -23.03
CA GLN A 133 -7.73 -2.57 -23.20
C GLN A 133 -8.04 -1.29 -22.45
N ILE A 134 -7.07 -0.78 -21.69
CA ILE A 134 -7.15 0.54 -21.07
C ILE A 134 -7.03 1.57 -22.20
N VAL A 135 -8.01 2.46 -22.32
CA VAL A 135 -8.05 3.51 -23.37
C VAL A 135 -7.69 4.88 -22.83
N ARG A 136 -7.89 5.09 -21.53
CA ARG A 136 -7.46 6.29 -20.81
C ARG A 136 -7.37 6.00 -19.32
N MET A 137 -6.72 6.91 -18.61
CA MET A 137 -6.77 6.98 -17.16
C MET A 137 -7.74 8.08 -16.72
N TRP A 138 -8.43 7.85 -15.62
CA TRP A 138 -9.29 8.82 -14.96
C TRP A 138 -8.57 9.32 -13.71
N SER A 139 -8.02 10.54 -13.82
CA SER A 139 -7.28 11.24 -12.78
C SER A 139 -7.31 12.74 -13.08
N VAL A 140 -7.36 13.58 -12.05
CA VAL A 140 -7.29 15.05 -12.17
C VAL A 140 -5.97 15.60 -11.65
N TYR A 141 -5.40 14.99 -10.61
CA TYR A 141 -4.12 15.43 -10.07
C TYR A 141 -2.95 14.84 -10.87
N LYS A 142 -2.26 15.72 -11.60
CA LYS A 142 -1.12 15.38 -12.47
C LYS A 142 -1.46 14.24 -13.43
N PRO A 143 -2.42 14.42 -14.36
CA PRO A 143 -2.84 13.37 -15.29
C PRO A 143 -1.74 12.99 -16.31
N GLU A 144 -0.72 13.83 -16.48
CA GLU A 144 0.44 13.61 -17.34
C GLU A 144 1.44 12.58 -16.80
N ARG A 145 1.26 12.12 -15.55
CA ARG A 145 2.07 11.05 -14.98
C ARG A 145 2.04 9.82 -15.89
N PRO A 146 3.16 9.10 -16.06
CA PRO A 146 3.18 7.85 -16.83
C PRO A 146 2.19 6.80 -16.32
N PHE A 147 1.94 6.81 -15.00
CA PHE A 147 0.97 5.98 -14.31
C PHE A 147 0.20 6.85 -13.30
N PRO A 148 -0.89 7.51 -13.71
CA PRO A 148 -1.70 8.35 -12.84
C PRO A 148 -2.67 7.50 -12.02
N ILE A 149 -2.11 6.72 -11.10
CA ILE A 149 -2.80 5.78 -10.22
C ILE A 149 -2.33 5.97 -8.77
N ASP A 150 -3.13 5.45 -7.85
CA ASP A 150 -2.82 5.34 -6.43
C ASP A 150 -2.06 4.03 -6.13
N MET A 151 -1.34 3.98 -5.00
CA MET A 151 -0.58 2.79 -4.55
C MET A 151 -1.46 1.54 -4.42
N ALA A 152 -2.71 1.71 -3.94
CA ALA A 152 -3.68 0.62 -3.81
C ALA A 152 -4.33 0.20 -5.14
N GLY A 153 -3.97 0.84 -6.26
CA GLY A 153 -4.58 0.64 -7.57
C GLY A 153 -3.88 -0.37 -8.47
N PHE A 154 -2.86 -1.06 -8.00
CA PHE A 154 -2.12 -2.04 -8.80
C PHE A 154 -1.47 -3.15 -7.98
N ALA A 155 -1.19 -4.28 -8.64
CA ALA A 155 -0.36 -5.36 -8.12
C ALA A 155 0.67 -5.81 -9.16
N VAL A 156 1.77 -6.42 -8.69
CA VAL A 156 2.94 -6.74 -9.51
C VAL A 156 3.31 -8.21 -9.37
N ASN A 157 3.59 -8.87 -10.49
CA ASN A 157 4.10 -10.23 -10.48
C ASN A 157 5.47 -10.31 -9.76
N ILE A 158 5.64 -11.29 -8.86
CA ILE A 158 6.89 -11.43 -8.07
C ILE A 158 8.12 -11.62 -8.96
N ASP A 159 8.02 -12.36 -10.07
CA ASP A 159 9.16 -12.54 -10.97
C ASP A 159 9.61 -11.20 -11.58
N LEU A 160 8.68 -10.26 -11.83
CA LEU A 160 9.03 -8.92 -12.31
C LEU A 160 9.80 -8.12 -11.25
N ILE A 161 9.42 -8.23 -9.97
CA ILE A 161 10.13 -7.62 -8.83
C ILE A 161 11.56 -8.18 -8.70
N LEU A 162 11.71 -9.51 -8.86
CA LEU A 162 12.98 -10.21 -8.73
C LEU A 162 13.92 -9.96 -9.91
N GLN A 163 13.38 -9.78 -11.12
CA GLN A 163 14.14 -9.38 -12.33
C GLN A 163 14.69 -7.95 -12.21
N HIS A 164 13.92 -7.03 -11.63
CA HIS A 164 14.28 -5.61 -11.55
C HIS A 164 14.76 -5.23 -10.14
N LYS A 165 15.98 -5.66 -9.79
CA LYS A 165 16.55 -5.51 -8.43
C LYS A 165 16.67 -4.07 -7.93
N ASN A 166 16.74 -3.09 -8.83
CA ASN A 166 16.89 -1.68 -8.50
C ASN A 166 15.57 -0.90 -8.44
N ALA A 167 14.44 -1.53 -8.77
CA ALA A 167 13.13 -0.88 -8.68
C ALA A 167 12.75 -0.66 -7.20
N GLY A 168 12.33 0.55 -6.85
CA GLY A 168 11.96 0.90 -5.48
C GLY A 168 11.42 2.32 -5.38
N PHE A 169 11.14 2.73 -4.16
CA PHE A 169 10.61 4.05 -3.81
C PHE A 169 11.73 4.98 -3.34
N ASP A 170 11.55 6.30 -3.49
CA ASP A 170 12.62 7.27 -3.16
C ASP A 170 12.00 8.59 -2.66
N TYR A 171 12.43 9.06 -1.48
CA TYR A 171 11.97 10.33 -0.89
C TYR A 171 12.17 11.54 -1.80
N LYS A 172 13.14 11.49 -2.72
CA LYS A 172 13.46 12.60 -3.64
C LYS A 172 12.49 12.73 -4.81
N ARG A 173 11.53 11.82 -4.98
CA ARG A 173 10.55 11.91 -6.08
C ARG A 173 9.53 13.01 -5.81
N LEU A 174 9.12 13.68 -6.88
CA LEU A 174 8.05 14.69 -6.83
C LEU A 174 6.77 14.08 -6.26
N ARG A 175 5.98 14.88 -5.55
CA ARG A 175 4.67 14.47 -5.02
C ARG A 175 3.79 13.85 -6.11
N GLY A 176 3.29 12.64 -5.85
CA GLY A 176 2.46 11.85 -6.76
C GLY A 176 3.22 11.03 -7.82
N MET A 177 4.56 11.05 -7.80
CA MET A 177 5.39 10.30 -8.75
C MET A 177 5.90 8.96 -8.21
N GLN A 178 5.61 8.59 -6.96
CA GLN A 178 6.18 7.37 -6.34
C GLN A 178 5.77 6.12 -7.12
N GLU A 179 4.46 5.98 -7.37
CA GLU A 179 3.85 4.88 -8.11
C GLU A 179 4.41 4.82 -9.53
N SER A 180 4.44 5.97 -10.21
CA SER A 180 4.95 6.06 -11.57
C SER A 180 6.43 5.67 -11.65
N GLN A 181 7.27 6.15 -10.74
CA GLN A 181 8.70 5.83 -10.76
C GLN A 181 8.98 4.38 -10.41
N PHE A 182 8.21 3.81 -9.50
CA PHE A 182 8.29 2.39 -9.18
C PHE A 182 7.96 1.53 -10.41
N LEU A 183 6.83 1.79 -11.08
CA LEU A 183 6.41 1.06 -12.28
C LEU A 183 7.36 1.25 -13.47
N LEU A 184 7.90 2.46 -13.67
CA LEU A 184 8.97 2.69 -14.64
C LEU A 184 10.23 1.88 -14.31
N GLY A 185 10.60 1.81 -13.02
CA GLY A 185 11.74 1.02 -12.54
C GLY A 185 11.58 -0.49 -12.76
N LEU A 186 10.34 -0.98 -12.86
CA LEU A 186 9.99 -2.35 -13.24
C LEU A 186 9.96 -2.59 -14.75
N GLY A 187 10.35 -1.59 -15.55
CA GLY A 187 10.50 -1.70 -17.00
C GLY A 187 9.24 -1.42 -17.81
N LEU A 188 8.13 -1.00 -17.18
CA LEU A 188 6.94 -0.53 -17.91
C LEU A 188 7.20 0.86 -18.48
N LYS A 189 6.58 1.20 -19.61
CA LYS A 189 6.75 2.50 -20.29
C LYS A 189 5.59 3.45 -19.99
N ASN A 190 4.36 2.93 -19.93
CA ASN A 190 3.17 3.72 -19.61
C ASN A 190 1.98 2.83 -19.22
N TRP A 191 0.91 3.44 -18.72
CA TRP A 191 -0.31 2.77 -18.25
C TRP A 191 -0.99 1.83 -19.27
N ARG A 192 -0.70 1.93 -20.58
CA ARG A 192 -1.28 1.02 -21.59
C ARG A 192 -0.79 -0.43 -21.46
N GLU A 193 0.32 -0.64 -20.75
CA GLU A 193 0.87 -1.98 -20.51
C GLU A 193 0.28 -2.68 -19.29
N LEU A 194 -0.60 -2.01 -18.54
CA LEU A 194 -1.25 -2.57 -17.35
C LEU A 194 -2.41 -3.51 -17.74
N GLU A 195 -2.58 -4.58 -16.97
CA GLU A 195 -3.66 -5.55 -17.12
C GLU A 195 -4.92 -5.07 -16.35
N PRO A 196 -6.03 -4.72 -17.02
CA PRO A 196 -7.22 -4.23 -16.34
C PRO A 196 -7.98 -5.38 -15.65
N LEU A 197 -8.10 -5.31 -14.33
CA LEU A 197 -8.90 -6.24 -13.51
C LEU A 197 -10.22 -5.59 -13.06
N ALA A 198 -10.93 -6.22 -12.13
CA ALA A 198 -12.17 -5.69 -11.56
C ALA A 198 -13.24 -5.44 -12.63
N ASP A 199 -13.48 -6.47 -13.45
CA ASP A 199 -14.41 -6.45 -14.60
C ASP A 199 -14.05 -5.37 -15.64
N GLY A 200 -12.76 -5.31 -16.00
CA GLY A 200 -12.21 -4.31 -16.91
C GLY A 200 -12.36 -2.89 -16.39
N CYS A 201 -11.99 -2.67 -15.13
CA CYS A 201 -12.07 -1.38 -14.44
C CYS A 201 -13.51 -0.83 -14.31
N ARG A 202 -14.49 -1.71 -14.12
CA ARG A 202 -15.91 -1.34 -13.93
C ARG A 202 -16.41 -1.52 -12.50
N LYS A 203 -15.58 -2.07 -11.62
CA LYS A 203 -15.89 -2.28 -10.21
C LYS A 203 -14.84 -1.59 -9.34
N ILE A 204 -15.29 -0.89 -8.31
CA ILE A 204 -14.43 -0.39 -7.24
C ILE A 204 -14.40 -1.48 -6.17
N LEU A 205 -13.21 -2.03 -5.93
CA LEU A 205 -12.99 -3.10 -4.95
C LEU A 205 -12.00 -2.71 -3.84
N VAL A 206 -11.45 -1.50 -3.92
CA VAL A 206 -10.54 -0.92 -2.93
C VAL A 206 -10.89 0.55 -2.75
N TRP A 207 -10.82 1.04 -1.52
CA TRP A 207 -11.05 2.45 -1.18
C TRP A 207 -9.88 2.99 -0.37
N HIS A 208 -9.39 4.16 -0.78
CA HIS A 208 -8.37 4.92 -0.08
C HIS A 208 -9.02 5.67 1.10
N THR A 209 -9.51 4.92 2.09
CA THR A 209 -10.04 5.46 3.34
C THR A 209 -8.93 6.03 4.22
N ARG A 210 -9.28 6.98 5.09
CA ARG A 210 -8.41 7.47 6.15
C ARG A 210 -9.22 7.61 7.43
N THR A 211 -8.64 7.21 8.55
CA THR A 211 -9.24 7.43 9.87
C THR A 211 -8.99 8.87 10.31
N ALA A 212 -10.03 9.55 10.79
CA ALA A 212 -9.87 10.88 11.37
C ALA A 212 -9.05 10.80 12.67
N GLU A 213 -8.26 11.83 12.97
CA GLU A 213 -7.55 11.91 14.25
C GLU A 213 -8.57 11.96 15.41
N PRO A 214 -8.40 11.14 16.48
CA PRO A 214 -9.33 11.13 17.59
C PRO A 214 -9.26 12.45 18.38
N LEU A 215 -10.43 12.94 18.82
CA LEU A 215 -10.51 14.09 19.72
C LEU A 215 -10.22 13.64 21.16
N LEU A 216 -9.02 13.93 21.65
CA LEU A 216 -8.53 13.53 22.97
C LEU A 216 -8.58 14.67 24.01
N THR A 217 -9.50 15.63 23.86
CA THR A 217 -9.58 16.82 24.75
C THR A 217 -9.74 16.45 26.23
N LEU A 218 -10.67 15.54 26.55
CA LEU A 218 -10.91 15.10 27.94
C LEU A 218 -9.76 14.26 28.49
N TRP A 219 -9.09 13.50 27.62
CA TRP A 219 -7.92 12.73 28.01
C TRP A 219 -6.80 13.66 28.48
N HIS A 220 -6.47 14.70 27.71
CA HIS A 220 -5.45 15.67 28.08
C HIS A 220 -5.84 16.49 29.33
N GLU A 221 -7.13 16.75 29.55
CA GLU A 221 -7.61 17.36 30.80
C GLU A 221 -7.30 16.46 32.01
N LEU A 222 -7.61 15.16 31.93
CA LEU A 222 -7.31 14.19 32.99
C LEU A 222 -5.80 14.03 33.23
N GLU A 223 -4.99 13.98 32.16
CA GLU A 223 -3.52 13.96 32.27
C GLU A 223 -3.00 15.21 33.00
N SER A 224 -3.54 16.39 32.69
CA SER A 224 -3.12 17.65 33.36
C SER A 224 -3.48 17.70 34.84
N GLN A 225 -4.50 16.94 35.27
CA GLN A 225 -4.90 16.78 36.66
C GLN A 225 -4.12 15.67 37.39
N GLY A 226 -3.22 14.97 36.69
CA GLY A 226 -2.45 13.86 37.25
C GLY A 226 -3.28 12.59 37.48
N VAL A 227 -4.44 12.46 36.83
CA VAL A 227 -5.27 11.26 36.93
C VAL A 227 -4.60 10.13 36.14
N ILE A 228 -4.29 9.03 36.82
CA ILE A 228 -3.69 7.85 36.20
C ILE A 228 -4.82 7.01 35.59
N SER A 229 -4.72 6.73 34.28
CA SER A 229 -5.66 5.84 33.62
C SER A 229 -5.53 4.40 34.15
N PRO A 230 -6.64 3.66 34.31
CA PRO A 230 -6.57 2.22 34.56
C PRO A 230 -5.72 1.52 33.48
N PRO A 231 -4.96 0.47 33.84
CA PRO A 231 -4.20 -0.29 32.86
C PRO A 231 -5.15 -0.99 31.87
N ILE A 232 -4.76 -1.01 30.60
CA ILE A 232 -5.40 -1.78 29.53
C ILE A 232 -4.31 -2.65 28.93
N ASP A 233 -4.49 -3.97 28.98
CA ASP A 233 -3.45 -4.94 28.63
C ASP A 233 -3.02 -4.88 27.16
N ASP A 234 -3.89 -4.39 26.27
CA ASP A 234 -3.65 -4.27 24.82
C ASP A 234 -3.45 -2.81 24.36
N TRP A 235 -3.25 -1.86 25.28
CA TRP A 235 -2.98 -0.47 24.92
C TRP A 235 -1.50 -0.26 24.60
N PRO A 236 -1.15 0.39 23.47
CA PRO A 236 0.23 0.70 23.09
C PRO A 236 0.94 1.71 24.00
#